data_AF-A0A4P6KI28-F1
#
_entry.id   AF-A0A4P6KI28-F1
#
_cell.length_a   1.000
_cell.length_b   1.000
_cell.length_c   1.000
_cell.angle_alpha   90.00
_cell.angle_beta   90.00
_cell.angle_gamma   90.00
#
_symmetry.space_group_name_H-M   'P 1'
#
loop_
_entity.id
_entity.type
_entity.pdbx_description
1 polymer ?
#
loop_
_entity_poly.entity_id
_entity_poly.type
_entity_poly.pdbx_seq_one_letter_code
_entity_poly.pdbx_strand_id
1 'polypeptide(L)'
;MNTNINPHAQAYQRYRTELAEAVKWSNPDYTNSAITRERARRLMEARKNLLAAIPAEATATGPTPAEYIDSLRPTTADQVAVAQFEWGQTKALLDSGRSLDQIIHTASPARLRAVAAYIDTLPEVVSSIAPDEVVSEVRSLVFNRLAEAGDEGAAQVRAAQQAVSAPNAWRRVLSEALEGQPSLGAVTALHQADPEGFAAMDRSEFASADIEVDQRVQALDRVIRSKAVA
;
A
#
# COMPACT_ATOMS: atom_id res chain seq x y z
N MET A 1 -21.11 -25.47 -4.20
CA MET A 1 -20.45 -24.14 -4.24
C MET A 1 -18.98 -24.38 -3.95
N ASN A 2 -18.12 -24.33 -4.97
CA ASN A 2 -16.67 -24.34 -4.75
C ASN A 2 -16.28 -22.94 -4.30
N THR A 3 -16.17 -22.73 -2.99
CA THR A 3 -15.61 -21.50 -2.44
C THR A 3 -14.13 -21.48 -2.83
N ASN A 4 -13.80 -20.75 -3.89
CA ASN A 4 -12.41 -20.51 -4.26
C ASN A 4 -11.85 -19.51 -3.25
N ILE A 5 -11.52 -20.00 -2.04
CA ILE A 5 -11.06 -19.15 -0.95
C ILE A 5 -9.70 -18.58 -1.37
N ASN A 6 -9.53 -17.25 -1.27
CA ASN A 6 -8.30 -16.56 -1.65
C ASN A 6 -7.07 -17.25 -0.98
N PRO A 7 -6.06 -17.71 -1.76
CA PRO A 7 -4.94 -18.50 -1.21
C PRO A 7 -4.12 -17.73 -0.18
N HIS A 8 -4.03 -16.40 -0.29
CA HIS A 8 -3.33 -15.56 0.68
C HIS A 8 -4.12 -15.42 1.99
N ALA A 9 -5.45 -15.30 1.91
CA ALA A 9 -6.31 -15.33 3.08
C ALA A 9 -6.19 -16.68 3.83
N GLN A 10 -6.19 -17.80 3.10
CA GLN A 10 -5.97 -19.13 3.69
C GLN A 10 -4.60 -19.25 4.35
N ALA A 11 -3.54 -18.75 3.69
CA ALA A 11 -2.19 -18.79 4.25
C ALA A 11 -2.09 -18.00 5.55
N TYR A 12 -2.73 -16.83 5.62
CA TYR A 12 -2.80 -16.03 6.84
C TYR A 12 -3.56 -16.75 7.97
N GLN A 13 -4.74 -17.29 7.69
CA GLN A 13 -5.54 -18.03 8.67
C GLN A 13 -4.79 -19.27 9.18
N ARG A 14 -4.22 -20.04 8.27
CA ARG A 14 -3.39 -21.19 8.61
C ARG A 14 -2.22 -20.80 9.51
N TYR A 15 -1.55 -19.70 9.19
CA TYR A 15 -0.47 -19.19 10.04
C TYR A 15 -0.95 -18.85 11.45
N ARG A 16 -2.08 -18.15 11.60
CA ARG A 16 -2.65 -17.83 12.92
C ARG A 16 -2.99 -19.09 13.72
N THR A 17 -3.61 -20.07 13.08
CA THR A 17 -3.91 -21.38 13.68
C THR A 17 -2.63 -22.11 14.11
N GLU A 18 -1.62 -22.18 13.23
CA GLU A 18 -0.34 -22.85 13.52
C GLU A 18 0.40 -22.17 14.68
N LEU A 19 0.34 -20.83 14.80
CA LEU A 19 0.88 -20.12 15.98
C LEU A 19 0.14 -20.51 17.25
N ALA A 20 -1.19 -20.50 17.23
CA ALA A 20 -2.02 -20.85 18.38
C ALA A 20 -1.78 -22.29 18.85
N GLU A 21 -1.67 -23.24 17.92
CA GLU A 21 -1.34 -24.64 18.20
C GLU A 21 0.09 -24.78 18.73
N ALA A 22 1.06 -24.07 18.15
CA ALA A 22 2.45 -24.12 18.60
C ALA A 22 2.59 -23.65 20.05
N VAL A 23 1.94 -22.55 20.46
CA VAL A 23 2.04 -22.06 21.84
C VAL A 23 1.29 -22.93 22.84
N LYS A 24 0.23 -23.63 22.41
CA LYS A 24 -0.56 -24.55 23.24
C LYS A 24 0.03 -25.96 23.30
N TRP A 25 0.94 -26.31 22.40
CA TRP A 25 1.52 -27.65 22.32
C TRP A 25 2.15 -28.10 23.65
N SER A 26 1.88 -29.32 24.06
CA SER A 26 2.45 -29.94 25.26
C SER A 26 2.49 -31.45 25.09
N ASN A 27 3.44 -32.11 25.75
CA ASN A 27 3.55 -33.56 25.80
C ASN A 27 3.93 -33.96 27.23
N PRO A 28 3.13 -34.79 27.93
CA PRO A 28 3.41 -35.23 29.30
C PRO A 28 4.75 -35.96 29.48
N ASP A 29 5.24 -36.60 28.42
CA ASP A 29 6.48 -37.37 28.45
C ASP A 29 7.73 -36.48 28.24
N TYR A 30 7.53 -35.18 27.98
CA TYR A 30 8.61 -34.25 27.65
C TYR A 30 8.95 -33.36 28.84
N THR A 31 10.25 -33.06 29.00
CA THR A 31 10.71 -32.04 29.94
C THR A 31 10.29 -30.64 29.47
N ASN A 32 10.20 -29.67 30.38
CA ASN A 32 9.88 -28.28 30.03
C ASN A 32 10.83 -27.67 28.98
N SER A 33 12.11 -28.07 28.99
CA SER A 33 13.09 -27.64 27.99
C SER A 33 12.86 -28.28 26.63
N ALA A 34 12.47 -29.57 26.58
CA ALA A 34 12.07 -30.24 25.35
C ALA A 34 10.76 -29.63 24.79
N ILE A 35 9.80 -29.31 25.66
CA ILE A 35 8.57 -28.61 25.26
C ILE A 35 8.88 -27.26 24.63
N THR A 36 9.71 -26.45 25.29
CA THR A 36 10.09 -25.13 24.76
C THR A 36 10.76 -25.22 23.39
N ARG A 37 11.64 -26.20 23.18
CA ARG A 37 12.31 -26.41 21.88
C ARG A 37 11.33 -26.83 20.79
N GLU A 38 10.38 -27.70 21.09
CA GLU A 38 9.40 -28.15 20.12
C GLU A 38 8.41 -27.03 19.74
N ARG A 39 7.97 -26.22 20.72
CA ARG A 39 7.18 -25.01 20.44
C ARG A 39 7.95 -24.06 19.52
N ALA A 40 9.23 -23.81 19.82
CA ALA A 40 10.09 -22.97 18.98
C ALA A 40 10.21 -23.51 17.55
N ARG A 41 10.40 -24.83 17.40
CA ARG A 41 10.47 -25.49 16.09
C ARG A 41 9.18 -25.28 15.28
N ARG A 42 8.02 -25.50 15.90
CA ARG A 42 6.69 -25.30 15.28
C ARG A 42 6.46 -23.83 14.88
N LEU A 43 6.87 -22.88 15.72
CA LEU A 43 6.79 -21.45 15.39
C LEU A 43 7.64 -21.10 14.16
N MET A 44 8.88 -21.62 14.08
CA MET A 44 9.72 -21.40 12.91
C MET A 44 9.15 -22.05 11.64
N GLU A 45 8.55 -23.23 11.77
CA GLU A 45 7.87 -23.91 10.67
C GLU A 45 6.67 -23.11 10.15
N ALA A 46 5.82 -22.59 11.05
CA ALA A 46 4.70 -21.73 10.69
C ALA A 46 5.17 -20.45 9.97
N ARG A 47 6.22 -19.79 10.48
CA ARG A 47 6.83 -18.62 9.83
C ARG A 47 7.38 -18.95 8.45
N LYS A 48 8.04 -20.09 8.29
CA LYS A 48 8.56 -20.56 7.00
C LYS A 48 7.43 -20.81 6.00
N ASN A 49 6.33 -21.42 6.44
CA ASN A 49 5.15 -21.66 5.61
C ASN A 49 4.51 -20.35 5.15
N LEU A 50 4.34 -19.39 6.07
CA LEU A 50 3.80 -18.07 5.71
C LEU A 50 4.74 -17.32 4.76
N LEU A 51 6.05 -17.30 5.02
CA LEU A 51 7.05 -16.67 4.16
C LEU A 51 6.99 -17.20 2.73
N ALA A 52 6.80 -18.53 2.55
CA ALA A 52 6.67 -19.15 1.24
C ALA A 52 5.36 -18.79 0.51
N ALA A 53 4.35 -18.32 1.24
CA ALA A 53 3.07 -17.87 0.69
C ALA A 53 3.01 -16.36 0.40
N ILE A 54 4.05 -15.60 0.78
CA ILE A 54 4.14 -14.17 0.48
C ILE A 54 4.31 -13.98 -1.02
N PRO A 55 3.40 -13.25 -1.71
CA PRO A 55 3.56 -12.97 -3.12
C PRO A 55 4.82 -12.11 -3.36
N ALA A 56 5.45 -12.35 -4.52
CA ALA A 56 6.52 -11.48 -5.00
C ALA A 56 5.99 -10.05 -5.15
N GLU A 57 6.89 -9.08 -5.00
CA GLU A 57 6.55 -7.69 -5.26
C GLU A 57 6.16 -7.53 -6.73
N ALA A 58 4.96 -7.02 -6.97
CA ALA A 58 4.43 -6.81 -8.29
C ALA A 58 4.69 -5.37 -8.70
N THR A 59 5.46 -5.17 -9.75
CA THR A 59 5.69 -3.84 -10.34
C THR A 59 4.69 -3.61 -11.46
N ALA A 60 4.00 -2.48 -11.44
CA ALA A 60 3.13 -2.10 -12.54
C ALA A 60 3.95 -1.97 -13.83
N THR A 61 3.45 -2.51 -14.94
CA THR A 61 4.09 -2.34 -16.24
C THR A 61 3.78 -0.94 -16.79
N GLY A 62 4.80 -0.23 -17.27
CA GLY A 62 4.65 1.10 -17.86
C GLY A 62 5.13 2.22 -16.93
N PRO A 63 4.86 3.49 -17.29
CA PRO A 63 5.30 4.62 -16.50
C PRO A 63 4.53 4.72 -15.19
N THR A 64 5.20 5.24 -14.17
CA THR A 64 4.58 5.72 -12.94
C THR A 64 3.71 6.96 -13.20
N PRO A 65 2.79 7.33 -12.29
CA PRO A 65 2.04 8.58 -12.41
C PRO A 65 2.94 9.81 -12.55
N ALA A 66 4.07 9.85 -11.83
CA ALA A 66 5.04 10.93 -11.92
C ALA A 66 5.68 11.01 -13.31
N GLU A 67 6.17 9.88 -13.83
CA GLU A 67 6.75 9.81 -15.18
C GLU A 67 5.72 10.15 -16.26
N TYR A 68 4.46 9.73 -16.08
CA TYR A 68 3.38 10.09 -16.98
C TYR A 68 3.14 11.60 -16.99
N ILE A 69 3.02 12.22 -15.81
CA ILE A 69 2.87 13.67 -15.70
C ILE A 69 4.06 14.41 -16.34
N ASP A 70 5.30 13.95 -16.11
CA ASP A 70 6.48 14.55 -16.72
C ASP A 70 6.48 14.42 -18.25
N SER A 71 5.89 13.33 -18.79
CA SER A 71 5.73 13.13 -20.24
C SER A 71 4.73 14.10 -20.90
N LEU A 72 3.85 14.73 -20.11
CA LEU A 72 2.86 15.71 -20.61
C LEU A 72 3.45 17.09 -20.88
N ARG A 73 4.75 17.30 -20.61
CA ARG A 73 5.42 18.58 -20.86
C ARG A 73 5.33 18.94 -22.35
N PRO A 74 4.94 20.19 -22.69
CA PRO A 74 4.89 20.67 -24.07
C PRO A 74 6.24 20.50 -24.78
N THR A 75 6.23 19.93 -25.99
CA THR A 75 7.44 19.72 -26.81
C THR A 75 7.43 20.52 -28.11
N THR A 76 6.30 21.13 -28.48
CA THR A 76 6.16 21.98 -29.68
C THR A 76 5.76 23.41 -29.32
N ALA A 77 6.04 24.36 -30.22
CA ALA A 77 5.69 25.77 -30.02
C ALA A 77 4.18 25.98 -29.82
N ASP A 78 3.35 25.26 -30.57
CA ASP A 78 1.89 25.34 -30.44
C ASP A 78 1.42 24.80 -29.09
N GLN A 79 1.99 23.68 -28.62
CA GLN A 79 1.69 23.14 -27.29
C GLN A 79 2.12 24.10 -26.18
N VAL A 80 3.28 24.75 -26.32
CA VAL A 80 3.74 25.77 -25.38
C VAL A 80 2.77 26.95 -25.36
N ALA A 81 2.31 27.43 -26.52
CA ALA A 81 1.34 28.53 -26.60
C ALA A 81 0.02 28.20 -25.91
N VAL A 82 -0.53 27.01 -26.14
CA VAL A 82 -1.75 26.53 -25.45
C VAL A 82 -1.52 26.42 -23.95
N ALA A 83 -0.40 25.83 -23.52
CA ALA A 83 -0.08 25.68 -22.11
C ALA A 83 0.09 27.04 -21.41
N GLN A 84 0.76 28.00 -22.04
CA GLN A 84 0.89 29.37 -21.50
C GLN A 84 -0.46 30.08 -21.40
N PHE A 85 -1.33 29.92 -22.40
CA PHE A 85 -2.68 30.50 -22.39
C PHE A 85 -3.54 29.93 -21.24
N GLU A 86 -3.57 28.61 -21.09
CA GLU A 86 -4.30 27.96 -19.99
C GLU A 86 -3.69 28.26 -18.62
N TRP A 87 -2.37 28.41 -18.56
CA TRP A 87 -1.69 28.82 -17.34
C TRP A 87 -2.02 30.26 -16.96
N GLY A 88 -2.08 31.18 -17.92
CA GLY A 88 -2.52 32.55 -17.70
C GLY A 88 -3.93 32.63 -17.12
N GLN A 89 -4.85 31.81 -17.64
CA GLN A 89 -6.20 31.69 -17.07
C GLN A 89 -6.19 31.10 -15.65
N THR A 90 -5.34 30.10 -15.40
CA THR A 90 -5.21 29.48 -14.08
C THR A 90 -4.70 30.49 -13.06
N LYS A 91 -3.68 31.30 -13.42
CA LYS A 91 -3.19 32.40 -12.59
C LYS A 91 -4.27 33.43 -12.29
N ALA A 92 -5.03 33.86 -13.30
CA ALA A 92 -6.13 34.80 -13.08
C ALA A 92 -7.19 34.26 -12.09
N LEU A 93 -7.47 32.95 -12.12
CA LEU A 93 -8.36 32.31 -11.14
C LEU A 93 -7.75 32.28 -9.74
N LEU A 94 -6.47 31.95 -9.60
CA LEU A 94 -5.75 32.00 -8.33
C LEU A 94 -5.75 33.42 -7.74
N ASP A 95 -5.45 34.43 -8.56
CA ASP A 95 -5.42 35.84 -8.16
C ASP A 95 -6.81 36.35 -7.73
N SER A 96 -7.88 35.77 -8.28
CA SER A 96 -9.26 36.04 -7.83
C SER A 96 -9.65 35.36 -6.50
N GLY A 97 -8.72 34.63 -5.88
CA GLY A 97 -8.92 33.95 -4.60
C GLY A 97 -9.44 32.52 -4.69
N ARG A 98 -9.49 31.93 -5.90
CA ARG A 98 -9.88 30.52 -6.05
C ARG A 98 -8.72 29.60 -5.70
N SER A 99 -8.96 28.55 -4.90
CA SER A 99 -7.91 27.59 -4.54
C SER A 99 -7.50 26.72 -5.73
N LEU A 100 -6.23 26.28 -5.77
CA LEU A 100 -5.72 25.40 -6.80
C LEU A 100 -6.50 24.07 -6.92
N ASP A 101 -6.91 23.48 -5.81
CA ASP A 101 -7.74 22.26 -5.78
C ASP A 101 -9.06 22.44 -6.55
N GLN A 102 -9.83 23.49 -6.23
CA GLN A 102 -11.06 23.84 -6.95
C GLN A 102 -10.85 24.08 -8.46
N ILE A 103 -9.71 24.69 -8.82
CA ILE A 103 -9.36 24.91 -10.22
C ILE A 103 -9.13 23.57 -10.92
N ILE A 104 -8.32 22.69 -10.33
CA ILE A 104 -8.02 21.36 -10.87
C ILE A 104 -9.30 20.53 -10.98
N HIS A 105 -10.16 20.52 -9.96
CA HIS A 105 -11.41 19.76 -9.97
C HIS A 105 -12.33 20.14 -11.14
N THR A 106 -12.33 21.40 -11.56
CA THR A 106 -13.20 21.89 -12.65
C THR A 106 -12.46 22.13 -13.97
N ALA A 107 -11.17 21.79 -14.04
CA ALA A 107 -10.31 22.06 -15.18
C ALA A 107 -10.59 21.13 -16.38
N SER A 108 -10.37 21.67 -17.58
CA SER A 108 -10.26 20.88 -18.80
C SER A 108 -8.93 20.10 -18.84
N PRO A 109 -8.80 19.04 -19.65
CA PRO A 109 -7.53 18.33 -19.81
C PRO A 109 -6.36 19.24 -20.24
N ALA A 110 -6.61 20.24 -21.09
CA ALA A 110 -5.60 21.21 -21.50
C ALA A 110 -5.09 22.05 -20.31
N ARG A 111 -6.01 22.48 -19.43
CA ARG A 111 -5.66 23.22 -18.21
C ARG A 111 -4.93 22.36 -17.20
N LEU A 112 -5.34 21.11 -17.01
CA LEU A 112 -4.64 20.15 -16.14
C LEU A 112 -3.19 19.95 -16.58
N ARG A 113 -2.95 19.78 -17.90
CA ARG A 113 -1.60 19.69 -18.46
C ARG A 113 -0.79 20.97 -18.26
N ALA A 114 -1.41 22.14 -18.42
CA ALA A 114 -0.76 23.42 -18.15
C ALA A 114 -0.35 23.54 -16.68
N VAL A 115 -1.22 23.16 -15.74
CA VAL A 115 -0.91 23.13 -14.30
C VAL A 115 0.28 22.20 -14.03
N ALA A 116 0.27 20.98 -14.58
CA ALA A 116 1.40 20.06 -14.45
C ALA A 116 2.72 20.64 -15.02
N ALA A 117 2.66 21.35 -16.15
CA ALA A 117 3.84 21.91 -16.80
C ALA A 117 4.46 23.11 -16.04
N TYR A 118 3.65 23.86 -15.30
CA TYR A 118 4.06 25.09 -14.62
C TYR A 118 3.97 25.03 -13.09
N ILE A 119 3.76 23.84 -12.53
CA ILE A 119 3.61 23.58 -11.10
C ILE A 119 4.75 24.18 -10.25
N ASP A 120 5.99 24.07 -10.74
CA ASP A 120 7.18 24.58 -10.05
C ASP A 120 7.19 26.12 -9.94
N THR A 121 6.30 26.81 -10.67
CA THR A 121 6.15 28.27 -10.67
C THR A 121 4.98 28.76 -9.81
N LEU A 122 4.25 27.86 -9.14
CA LEU A 122 3.17 28.22 -8.23
C LEU A 122 3.71 29.00 -7.02
N PRO A 123 3.02 30.08 -6.59
CA PRO A 123 3.41 30.82 -5.38
C PRO A 123 3.52 29.92 -4.14
N GLU A 124 2.61 28.96 -3.99
CA GLU A 124 2.59 28.01 -2.88
C GLU A 124 3.83 27.10 -2.88
N VAL A 125 4.30 26.66 -4.05
CA VAL A 125 5.54 25.87 -4.17
C VAL A 125 6.75 26.74 -3.88
N VAL A 126 6.83 27.93 -4.46
CA VAL A 126 7.97 28.86 -4.32
C VAL A 126 8.14 29.35 -2.88
N SER A 127 7.04 29.51 -2.14
CA SER A 127 7.06 29.97 -0.74
C SER A 127 7.08 28.86 0.31
N SER A 128 6.95 27.59 -0.11
CA SER A 128 6.95 26.45 0.80
C SER A 128 8.34 26.12 1.34
N ILE A 129 8.39 25.67 2.59
CA ILE A 129 9.60 25.06 3.19
C ILE A 129 9.83 23.62 2.70
N ALA A 130 8.83 23.01 2.07
CA ALA A 130 8.84 21.66 1.51
C ALA A 130 8.27 21.68 0.08
N PRO A 131 8.98 22.29 -0.88
CA PRO A 131 8.47 22.48 -2.25
C PRO A 131 8.18 21.15 -2.95
N ASP A 132 9.03 20.14 -2.75
CA ASP A 132 8.89 18.82 -3.38
C ASP A 132 7.62 18.09 -2.92
N GLU A 133 7.21 18.26 -1.67
CA GLU A 133 5.97 17.66 -1.13
C GLU A 133 4.74 18.30 -1.78
N VAL A 134 4.72 19.63 -1.88
CA VAL A 134 3.63 20.38 -2.55
C VAL A 134 3.55 20.00 -4.04
N VAL A 135 4.69 19.91 -4.71
CA VAL A 135 4.75 19.48 -6.12
C VAL A 135 4.19 18.06 -6.28
N SER A 136 4.59 17.14 -5.42
CA SER A 136 4.11 15.75 -5.46
C SER A 136 2.60 15.65 -5.24
N GLU A 137 2.06 16.42 -4.28
CA GLU A 137 0.62 16.47 -4.00
C GLU A 137 -0.18 16.99 -5.20
N VAL A 138 0.23 18.13 -5.76
CA VAL A 138 -0.47 18.72 -6.91
C VAL A 138 -0.33 17.84 -8.16
N ARG A 139 0.84 17.21 -8.40
CA ARG A 139 1.00 16.21 -9.48
C ARG A 139 0.02 15.04 -9.30
N SER A 140 -0.15 14.57 -8.08
CA SER A 140 -1.09 13.47 -7.77
C SER A 140 -2.53 13.89 -8.03
N LEU A 141 -2.92 15.10 -7.64
CA LEU A 141 -4.26 15.64 -7.89
C LEU A 141 -4.53 15.79 -9.40
N VAL A 142 -3.57 16.35 -10.15
CA VAL A 142 -3.67 16.50 -11.60
C VAL A 142 -3.78 15.15 -12.30
N PHE A 143 -2.96 14.16 -11.92
CA PHE A 143 -3.00 12.81 -12.48
C PHE A 143 -4.38 12.17 -12.29
N ASN A 144 -4.88 12.18 -11.05
CA ASN A 144 -6.20 11.61 -10.72
C ASN A 144 -7.30 12.27 -11.55
N ARG A 145 -7.25 13.59 -11.66
CA ARG A 145 -8.26 14.35 -12.40
C ARG A 145 -8.19 14.12 -13.91
N LEU A 146 -7.00 14.04 -14.50
CA LEU A 146 -6.83 13.69 -15.91
C LEU A 146 -7.47 12.34 -16.21
N ALA A 147 -7.18 11.35 -15.38
CA ALA A 147 -7.71 10.02 -15.56
C ALA A 147 -9.25 10.00 -15.35
N GLU A 148 -9.82 10.82 -14.46
CA GLU A 148 -11.28 10.99 -14.32
C GLU A 148 -11.92 11.71 -15.51
N ALA A 149 -11.20 12.64 -16.13
CA ALA A 149 -11.62 13.35 -17.33
C ALA A 149 -11.51 12.49 -18.61
N GLY A 150 -11.13 11.22 -18.50
CA GLY A 150 -11.03 10.28 -19.61
C GLY A 150 -9.72 10.35 -20.39
N ASP A 151 -8.66 10.93 -19.83
CA ASP A 151 -7.33 10.88 -20.43
C ASP A 151 -6.83 9.43 -20.51
N GLU A 152 -6.61 8.94 -21.74
CA GLU A 152 -6.32 7.52 -21.99
C GLU A 152 -5.01 7.06 -21.32
N GLY A 153 -3.96 7.88 -21.39
CA GLY A 153 -2.66 7.54 -20.80
C GLY A 153 -2.74 7.48 -19.28
N ALA A 154 -3.39 8.46 -18.64
CA ALA A 154 -3.58 8.46 -17.20
C ALA A 154 -4.47 7.30 -16.73
N ALA A 155 -5.51 6.96 -17.51
CA ALA A 155 -6.37 5.80 -17.25
C ALA A 155 -5.59 4.48 -17.36
N GLN A 156 -4.72 4.32 -18.36
CA GLN A 156 -3.86 3.15 -18.52
C GLN A 156 -2.87 2.99 -17.36
N VAL A 157 -2.20 4.08 -16.95
CA VAL A 157 -1.29 4.05 -15.78
C VAL A 157 -2.05 3.66 -14.52
N ARG A 158 -3.24 4.25 -14.30
CA ARG A 158 -4.07 3.90 -13.15
C ARG A 158 -4.48 2.43 -13.17
N ALA A 159 -4.88 1.91 -14.32
CA ALA A 159 -5.24 0.50 -14.48
C ALA A 159 -4.04 -0.43 -14.22
N ALA A 160 -2.85 -0.07 -14.70
CA ALA A 160 -1.62 -0.82 -14.44
C ALA A 160 -1.28 -0.84 -12.94
N GLN A 161 -1.44 0.28 -12.23
CA GLN A 161 -1.26 0.33 -10.78
C GLN A 161 -2.31 -0.49 -10.03
N GLN A 162 -3.57 -0.42 -10.46
CA GLN A 162 -4.66 -1.21 -9.87
C GLN A 162 -4.41 -2.71 -10.05
N ALA A 163 -3.90 -3.14 -11.20
CA ALA A 163 -3.59 -4.54 -11.49
C ALA A 163 -2.58 -5.17 -10.49
N VAL A 164 -1.68 -4.36 -9.92
CA VAL A 164 -0.69 -4.81 -8.94
C VAL A 164 -1.05 -4.46 -7.49
N SER A 165 -2.16 -3.74 -7.27
CA SER A 165 -2.55 -3.27 -5.94
C SER A 165 -2.86 -4.42 -4.97
N ALA A 166 -3.65 -5.40 -5.39
CA ALA A 166 -4.01 -6.57 -4.59
C ALA A 166 -2.80 -7.43 -4.18
N PRO A 167 -1.93 -7.91 -5.09
CA PRO A 167 -0.77 -8.70 -4.69
C PRO A 167 0.19 -7.94 -3.77
N ASN A 168 0.39 -6.64 -3.98
CA ASN A 168 1.24 -5.83 -3.11
C ASN A 168 0.61 -5.59 -1.72
N ALA A 169 -0.72 -5.39 -1.65
CA ALA A 169 -1.42 -5.28 -0.39
C ALA A 169 -1.35 -6.59 0.41
N TRP A 170 -1.52 -7.74 -0.26
CA TRP A 170 -1.33 -9.06 0.36
C TRP A 170 0.11 -9.27 0.83
N ARG A 171 1.10 -8.95 0.00
CA ARG A 171 2.52 -9.01 0.37
C ARG A 171 2.78 -8.23 1.66
N ARG A 172 2.28 -7.00 1.76
CA ARG A 172 2.44 -6.16 2.94
C ARG A 172 1.80 -6.77 4.18
N VAL A 173 0.54 -7.19 4.09
CA VAL A 173 -0.17 -7.81 5.22
C VAL A 173 0.54 -9.06 5.71
N LEU A 174 0.94 -9.97 4.80
CA LEU A 174 1.62 -11.22 5.18
C LEU A 174 3.05 -10.97 5.70
N SER A 175 3.76 -9.96 5.19
CA SER A 175 5.08 -9.59 5.69
C SER A 175 5.00 -9.00 7.10
N GLU A 176 4.07 -8.08 7.34
CA GLU A 176 3.84 -7.52 8.68
C GLU A 176 3.35 -8.61 9.65
N ALA A 177 2.58 -9.59 9.17
CA ALA A 177 2.12 -10.72 9.98
C ALA A 177 3.26 -11.59 10.55
N LEU A 178 4.41 -11.65 9.87
CA LEU A 178 5.58 -12.38 10.39
C LEU A 178 6.22 -11.69 11.60
N GLU A 179 6.10 -10.37 11.67
CA GLU A 179 6.65 -9.53 12.74
C GLU A 179 5.65 -9.33 13.89
N GLY A 180 4.36 -9.53 13.64
CA GLY A 180 3.30 -9.42 14.63
C GLY A 180 1.93 -9.26 13.99
N GLN A 181 1.13 -8.33 14.52
CA GLN A 181 -0.16 -8.00 13.92
C GLN A 181 0.03 -7.03 12.75
N PRO A 182 -0.62 -7.26 11.59
CA PRO A 182 -0.62 -6.28 10.51
C PRO A 182 -1.15 -4.92 10.97
N SER A 183 -0.49 -3.85 10.55
CA SER A 183 -0.88 -2.48 10.86
C SER A 183 -2.22 -2.11 10.22
N LEU A 184 -2.96 -1.18 10.85
CA LEU A 184 -4.22 -0.67 10.30
C LEU A 184 -4.06 -0.13 8.86
N GLY A 185 -2.90 0.43 8.52
CA GLY A 185 -2.59 0.91 7.18
C GLY A 185 -2.52 -0.23 6.15
N ALA A 186 -1.79 -1.30 6.43
CA ALA A 186 -1.70 -2.47 5.55
C ALA A 186 -3.07 -3.14 5.34
N VAL A 187 -3.80 -3.26 6.43
CA VAL A 187 -5.18 -3.74 6.50
C VAL A 187 -6.13 -2.93 5.62
N THR A 188 -6.06 -1.59 5.70
CA THR A 188 -6.93 -0.70 4.94
C THR A 188 -6.61 -0.76 3.46
N ALA A 189 -5.32 -0.79 3.11
CA ALA A 189 -4.87 -0.98 1.73
C ALA A 189 -5.37 -2.30 1.13
N LEU A 190 -5.34 -3.39 1.91
CA LEU A 190 -5.89 -4.67 1.48
C LEU A 190 -7.40 -4.60 1.26
N HIS A 191 -8.16 -4.00 2.19
CA HIS A 191 -9.61 -3.83 2.01
C HIS A 191 -9.96 -3.02 0.76
N GLN A 192 -9.16 -2.01 0.41
CA GLN A 192 -9.36 -1.23 -0.81
C GLN A 192 -9.01 -1.99 -2.08
N ALA A 193 -7.94 -2.80 -2.05
CA ALA A 193 -7.42 -3.50 -3.23
C ALA A 193 -8.11 -4.85 -3.48
N ASP A 194 -8.54 -5.55 -2.44
CA ASP A 194 -9.19 -6.87 -2.48
C ASP A 194 -10.20 -7.01 -1.32
N PRO A 195 -11.41 -6.42 -1.44
CA PRO A 195 -12.42 -6.47 -0.39
C PRO A 195 -12.89 -7.89 -0.07
N GLU A 196 -12.99 -8.76 -1.07
CA GLU A 196 -13.43 -10.15 -0.91
C GLU A 196 -12.37 -10.97 -0.19
N GLY A 197 -11.09 -10.86 -0.59
CA GLY A 197 -9.98 -11.49 0.10
C GLY A 197 -9.79 -10.97 1.52
N PHE A 198 -10.00 -9.67 1.74
CA PHE A 198 -10.05 -9.09 3.07
C PHE A 198 -11.13 -9.70 3.94
N ALA A 199 -12.37 -9.80 3.44
CA ALA A 199 -13.49 -10.40 4.18
C ALA A 199 -13.23 -11.89 4.47
N ALA A 200 -12.60 -12.60 3.53
CA ALA A 200 -12.21 -14.00 3.69
C ALA A 200 -11.10 -14.22 4.73
N MET A 201 -10.38 -13.17 5.15
CA MET A 201 -9.34 -13.27 6.17
C MET A 201 -9.90 -13.54 7.58
N ASP A 202 -11.23 -13.54 7.75
CA ASP A 202 -12.02 -13.72 8.99
C ASP A 202 -11.36 -13.13 10.24
N ARG A 203 -11.75 -11.90 10.56
CA ARG A 203 -11.21 -11.18 11.72
C ARG A 203 -12.04 -11.26 12.99
N SER A 204 -13.08 -12.09 13.01
CA SER A 204 -13.97 -12.14 14.17
C SER A 204 -13.32 -12.74 15.42
N GLU A 205 -12.13 -13.37 15.30
CA GLU A 205 -11.33 -13.92 16.42
C GLU A 205 -10.30 -12.94 17.04
N PHE A 206 -10.18 -11.70 16.55
CA PHE A 206 -9.04 -10.81 16.84
C PHE A 206 -9.03 -10.08 18.21
N ALA A 207 -10.08 -10.16 19.03
CA ALA A 207 -10.15 -9.22 20.15
C ALA A 207 -9.42 -9.68 21.43
N SER A 208 -9.11 -10.98 21.61
CA SER A 208 -8.52 -11.45 22.88
C SER A 208 -7.62 -12.67 22.76
N ALA A 209 -8.05 -13.70 22.02
CA ALA A 209 -7.27 -14.94 21.86
C ALA A 209 -5.98 -14.70 21.06
N ASP A 210 -6.04 -13.87 20.03
CA ASP A 210 -4.89 -13.51 19.21
C ASP A 210 -3.84 -12.70 19.98
N ILE A 211 -4.28 -11.77 20.85
CA ILE A 211 -3.38 -10.98 21.70
C ILE A 211 -2.62 -11.89 22.66
N GLU A 212 -3.29 -12.88 23.26
CA GLU A 212 -2.64 -13.85 24.14
C GLU A 212 -1.63 -14.73 23.38
N VAL A 213 -2.00 -15.20 22.18
CA VAL A 213 -1.09 -15.97 21.31
C VAL A 213 0.14 -15.13 20.99
N ASP A 214 -0.01 -13.87 20.58
CA ASP A 214 1.10 -12.99 20.23
C ASP A 214 2.02 -12.73 21.42
N GLN A 215 1.47 -12.49 22.61
CA GLN A 215 2.26 -12.35 23.84
C GLN A 215 3.07 -13.61 24.16
N ARG A 216 2.45 -14.79 24.01
CA ARG A 216 3.13 -16.09 24.22
C ARG A 216 4.22 -16.34 23.19
N VAL A 217 3.99 -16.00 21.91
CA VAL A 217 5.00 -16.06 20.85
C VAL A 217 6.18 -15.15 21.17
N GLN A 218 5.93 -13.89 21.57
CA GLN A 218 6.98 -12.96 21.95
C GLN A 218 7.79 -13.43 23.16
N ALA A 219 7.14 -14.07 24.14
CA ALA A 219 7.83 -14.67 25.29
C ALA A 219 8.74 -15.83 24.86
N LEU A 220 8.24 -16.71 23.98
CA LEU A 220 9.03 -17.79 23.39
C LEU A 220 10.24 -17.27 22.61
N ASP A 221 10.05 -16.25 21.75
CA ASP A 221 11.13 -15.63 20.98
C ASP A 221 12.22 -15.00 21.86
N ARG A 222 11.84 -14.40 23.00
CA ARG A 222 12.81 -13.87 23.98
C ARG A 222 13.65 -15.00 24.58
N VAL A 223 13.02 -16.11 24.96
CA VAL A 223 13.74 -17.28 25.49
C VAL A 223 14.69 -17.87 24.45
N ILE A 224 14.24 -18.01 23.20
CA ILE A 224 15.09 -18.52 22.10
C ILE A 224 16.30 -17.61 21.89
N ARG A 225 16.10 -16.28 21.79
CA ARG A 225 17.19 -15.31 21.60
C ARG A 225 18.18 -15.33 22.74
N SER A 226 17.72 -15.39 23.99
CA SER A 226 18.60 -15.42 25.17
C SER A 226 19.52 -16.66 25.22
N LYS A 227 19.09 -17.79 24.64
CA LYS A 227 19.87 -19.03 24.58
C LYS A 227 20.83 -19.12 23.39
N ALA A 228 20.66 -18.27 22.37
CA ALA A 228 21.55 -18.22 21.22
C ALA A 228 22.79 -17.34 21.45
N VAL A 229 22.78 -16.51 22.51
CA VAL A 229 23.85 -15.55 22.85
C VAL A 229 24.72 -16.06 24.02
N ALA A 230 24.35 -17.17 24.65
CA ALA A 230 25.07 -17.83 25.74
C ALA A 230 25.78 -19.09 25.24
#